data_AF-A0A7C4Z3Z1-F1
#
_entry.id   AF-A0A7C4Z3Z1-F1
#
_cell.length_a   1.000
_cell.length_b   1.000
_cell.length_c   1.000
_cell.angle_alpha   90.00
_cell.angle_beta   90.00
_cell.angle_gamma   90.00
#
_symmetry.space_group_name_H-M   'P 1'
#
loop_
_entity.id
_entity.type
_entity.pdbx_description
1 polymer ?
#
loop_
_entity_poly.entity_id
_entity_poly.type
_entity_poly.pdbx_seq_one_letter_code
_entity_poly.pdbx_strand_id
1 'polypeptide(L)'
;MAGEAKGKCPVTGETFRHATLEGDEVSKWWPHKLNLRILYQNPTELRPDPDFNYKEAFEGLDYAALKEDLEKLMTENQDWWPADYGHYGPLFIRMAWHAAGTYRVFDGRGGGNTGNQRFAPVNSWPDNVNLDKARRLLWPVKKKYGDAISWADLMILAGNV
;
A
#
# COMPACT_ATOMS: atom_id res chain seq x y z
N MET A 1 -36.85 -1.83 -13.64
CA MET A 1 -35.74 -2.13 -12.71
C MET A 1 -34.72 -1.01 -12.84
N ALA A 2 -34.57 -0.19 -11.80
CA ALA A 2 -33.74 1.00 -11.82
C ALA A 2 -32.26 0.61 -11.96
N GLY A 3 -31.57 1.16 -12.96
CA GLY A 3 -30.13 1.01 -13.11
C GLY A 3 -29.44 1.77 -11.98
N GLU A 4 -28.85 1.04 -11.03
CA GLU A 4 -28.07 1.61 -9.94
C GLU A 4 -26.88 2.43 -10.47
N ALA A 5 -26.74 3.65 -9.95
CA ALA A 5 -25.58 4.52 -10.16
C ALA A 5 -24.34 3.97 -9.44
N LYS A 6 -23.74 2.87 -9.93
CA LYS A 6 -22.47 2.36 -9.38
C LYS A 6 -21.32 3.27 -9.80
N GLY A 7 -20.74 3.98 -8.83
CA GLY A 7 -19.47 4.70 -8.99
C GLY A 7 -19.55 6.21 -9.33
N LYS A 8 -20.72 6.85 -9.25
CA LYS A 8 -20.82 8.31 -9.41
C LYS A 8 -20.72 9.00 -8.05
N CYS A 9 -19.91 10.07 -7.97
CA CYS A 9 -19.90 10.95 -6.80
C CYS A 9 -21.28 11.63 -6.68
N PRO A 10 -21.95 11.60 -5.52
CA PRO A 10 -23.28 12.19 -5.35
C PRO A 10 -23.27 13.73 -5.38
N VAL A 11 -22.09 14.36 -5.32
CA VAL A 11 -21.91 15.79 -5.54
C VAL A 11 -21.61 16.00 -7.04
N THR A 12 -22.66 16.21 -7.83
CA THR A 12 -22.57 16.57 -9.25
C THR A 12 -22.18 18.05 -9.36
N GLY A 13 -20.88 18.34 -9.25
CA GLY A 13 -20.34 19.69 -9.10
C GLY A 13 -20.54 20.62 -10.30
N GLU A 14 -21.67 21.33 -10.38
CA GLU A 14 -21.78 22.52 -11.24
C GLU A 14 -20.80 23.64 -10.84
N THR A 15 -20.15 23.55 -9.68
CA THR A 15 -19.33 24.63 -9.09
C THR A 15 -17.81 24.40 -9.06
N PHE A 16 -17.28 23.27 -9.56
CA PHE A 16 -15.82 23.06 -9.63
C PHE A 16 -15.37 22.42 -10.94
N ARG A 17 -15.42 23.20 -12.03
CA ARG A 17 -14.88 22.85 -13.35
C ARG A 17 -13.35 22.95 -13.42
N HIS A 18 -12.64 22.49 -12.40
CA HIS A 18 -11.20 22.31 -12.54
C HIS A 18 -10.95 20.92 -13.13
N ALA A 19 -10.57 20.90 -14.41
CA ALA A 19 -10.19 19.72 -15.20
C ALA A 19 -9.05 18.87 -14.59
N THR A 20 -8.58 19.21 -13.38
CA THR A 20 -7.54 18.51 -12.62
C THR A 20 -8.07 17.46 -11.65
N LEU A 21 -9.37 17.48 -11.30
CA LEU A 21 -9.96 16.60 -10.29
C LEU A 21 -10.85 15.48 -10.84
N GLU A 22 -11.30 15.60 -12.09
CA GLU A 22 -12.09 14.56 -12.74
C GLU A 22 -11.19 13.54 -13.45
N GLY A 23 -11.64 12.29 -13.48
CA GLY A 23 -10.92 11.19 -14.12
C GLY A 23 -10.81 11.34 -15.64
N ASP A 24 -10.54 10.24 -16.34
CA ASP A 24 -10.47 10.27 -17.81
C ASP A 24 -11.86 10.50 -18.42
N GLU A 25 -12.26 11.76 -18.57
CA GLU A 25 -13.53 12.19 -19.19
C GLU A 25 -13.71 11.64 -20.60
N VAL A 26 -12.61 11.49 -21.35
CA VAL A 26 -12.63 10.92 -22.71
C VAL A 26 -13.05 9.46 -22.67
N SER A 27 -12.71 8.71 -21.62
CA SER A 27 -13.21 7.33 -21.43
C SER A 27 -14.71 7.25 -21.13
N LYS A 28 -15.35 8.33 -20.63
CA LYS A 28 -16.81 8.36 -20.46
C LYS A 28 -17.52 8.38 -21.82
N TRP A 29 -16.97 9.14 -22.79
CA TRP A 29 -17.52 9.24 -24.15
C TRP A 29 -17.17 8.04 -25.03
N TRP A 30 -15.95 7.52 -24.91
CA TRP A 30 -15.47 6.37 -25.68
C TRP A 30 -14.97 5.25 -24.75
N PRO A 31 -15.89 4.48 -24.13
CA PRO A 31 -15.54 3.48 -23.12
C PRO A 31 -14.69 2.31 -23.66
N HIS A 32 -14.69 2.09 -24.98
CA HIS A 32 -13.95 1.01 -25.63
C HIS A 32 -12.67 1.48 -26.35
N LYS A 33 -12.25 2.75 -26.18
CA LYS A 33 -10.99 3.23 -26.75
C LYS A 33 -9.80 2.47 -26.13
N LEU A 34 -8.73 2.31 -26.90
CA LEU A 34 -7.49 1.71 -26.39
C LEU A 34 -6.91 2.60 -25.27
N ASN A 35 -6.62 2.00 -24.11
CA ASN A 35 -6.03 2.71 -22.98
C ASN A 35 -4.50 2.60 -22.99
N LEU A 36 -3.82 3.68 -23.39
CA LEU A 36 -2.35 3.75 -23.43
C LEU A 36 -1.72 4.10 -22.07
N ARG A 37 -2.51 4.47 -21.05
CA ARG A 37 -1.98 4.90 -19.73
C ARG A 37 -1.22 3.79 -19.00
N ILE A 38 -1.51 2.54 -19.33
CA ILE A 38 -0.81 1.38 -18.75
C ILE A 38 0.68 1.34 -19.11
N LEU A 39 1.08 2.01 -20.20
CA LEU A 39 2.47 2.02 -20.69
C LEU A 39 3.35 3.07 -19.99
N TYR A 40 2.74 3.97 -19.21
CA TYR A 40 3.43 5.06 -18.51
C TYR A 40 3.02 5.11 -17.03
N GLN A 41 2.83 3.95 -16.42
CA GLN A 41 2.60 3.84 -14.98
C GLN A 41 3.92 4.00 -14.21
N ASN A 42 3.89 4.71 -13.09
CA ASN A 42 5.05 4.98 -12.23
C ASN A 42 6.26 5.57 -12.98
N PRO A 43 6.07 6.68 -13.71
CA PRO A 43 7.14 7.29 -14.49
C PRO A 43 8.22 7.89 -13.59
N THR A 44 9.43 8.00 -14.11
CA THR A 44 10.63 8.41 -13.35
C THR A 44 10.53 9.81 -12.76
N GLU A 45 9.78 10.69 -13.41
CA GLU A 45 9.53 12.07 -12.99
C GLU A 45 8.71 12.16 -11.68
N LEU A 46 7.98 11.10 -11.32
CA LEU A 46 7.26 11.03 -10.05
C LEU A 46 8.10 10.43 -8.90
N ARG A 47 9.34 10.00 -9.18
CA ARG A 47 10.26 9.56 -8.13
C ARG A 47 10.65 10.76 -7.27
N PRO A 48 10.51 10.69 -5.93
CA PRO A 48 10.94 11.77 -5.05
C PRO A 48 12.45 12.06 -5.15
N ASP A 49 13.25 11.02 -5.33
CA ASP A 49 14.69 11.08 -5.56
C ASP A 49 15.04 10.25 -6.81
N PRO A 50 15.45 10.90 -7.92
CA PRO A 50 15.81 10.22 -9.17
C PRO A 50 17.06 9.33 -9.06
N ASP A 51 18.01 9.71 -8.21
CA ASP A 51 19.34 9.10 -8.12
C ASP A 51 19.40 7.99 -7.05
N PHE A 52 18.30 7.77 -6.33
CA PHE A 52 18.21 6.80 -5.25
C PHE A 52 18.41 5.35 -5.71
N ASN A 53 19.37 4.66 -5.08
CA ASN A 53 19.61 3.23 -5.25
C ASN A 53 19.16 2.43 -4.00
N TYR A 54 18.01 1.75 -4.10
CA TYR A 54 17.47 0.98 -2.99
C TYR A 54 18.38 -0.17 -2.55
N LYS A 55 19.07 -0.83 -3.49
CA LYS A 55 19.93 -1.98 -3.16
C LYS A 55 21.08 -1.54 -2.26
N GLU A 56 21.75 -0.45 -2.60
CA GLU A 56 22.84 0.12 -1.80
C GLU A 56 22.32 0.61 -0.43
N ALA A 57 21.17 1.27 -0.40
CA ALA A 57 20.55 1.73 0.85
C ALA A 57 20.19 0.56 1.79
N PHE A 58 19.68 -0.54 1.24
CA PHE A 58 19.36 -1.75 1.99
C PHE A 58 20.60 -2.51 2.46
N GLU A 59 21.68 -2.53 1.67
CA GLU A 59 22.96 -3.13 2.08
C GLU A 59 23.58 -2.40 3.28
N GLY A 60 23.37 -1.09 3.41
CA GLY A 60 23.80 -0.28 4.55
C GLY A 60 22.88 -0.35 5.79
N LEU A 61 21.77 -1.09 5.71
CA LEU A 61 20.79 -1.20 6.79
C LEU A 61 21.31 -2.07 7.94
N ASP A 62 21.21 -1.59 9.18
CA ASP A 62 21.34 -2.46 10.36
C ASP A 62 20.11 -3.38 10.47
N TYR A 63 20.18 -4.50 9.76
CA TYR A 63 19.10 -5.46 9.66
C TYR A 63 18.79 -6.17 10.99
N ALA A 64 19.81 -6.35 11.84
CA ALA A 64 19.61 -6.97 13.15
C ALA A 64 18.85 -6.04 14.08
N ALA A 65 19.23 -4.76 14.15
CA ALA A 65 18.50 -3.76 14.92
C ALA A 65 17.06 -3.59 14.41
N LEU A 66 16.85 -3.63 13.09
CA LEU A 66 15.50 -3.55 12.51
C LEU A 66 14.60 -4.70 13.01
N LYS A 67 15.11 -5.93 13.04
CA LYS A 67 14.36 -7.07 13.57
C LYS A 67 14.06 -6.92 15.05
N GLU A 68 15.03 -6.49 15.85
CA GLU A 68 14.83 -6.25 17.29
C GLU A 68 13.75 -5.18 17.55
N ASP A 69 13.75 -4.10 16.77
CA ASP A 69 12.71 -3.07 16.83
C ASP A 69 11.32 -3.61 16.45
N LEU A 70 11.24 -4.51 15.47
CA LEU A 70 9.99 -5.17 15.10
C LEU A 70 9.49 -6.09 16.21
N GLU A 71 10.37 -6.88 16.84
CA GLU A 71 10.02 -7.74 17.98
C GLU A 71 9.50 -6.91 19.16
N LYS A 72 10.17 -5.78 19.49
CA LYS A 72 9.69 -4.85 20.53
C LYS A 72 8.31 -4.31 20.19
N LEU A 73 8.14 -3.79 18.97
CA LEU A 73 6.86 -3.23 18.51
C LEU A 73 5.71 -4.22 18.65
N MET A 74 5.94 -5.53 18.46
CA MET A 74 4.88 -6.53 18.59
C MET A 74 4.24 -6.56 19.98
N THR A 75 4.97 -6.18 21.02
CA THR A 75 4.48 -6.18 22.42
C THR A 75 4.23 -4.78 22.98
N GLU A 76 4.64 -3.73 22.26
CA GLU A 76 4.41 -2.33 22.63
C GLU A 76 2.99 -1.88 22.29
N ASN A 77 2.07 -2.19 23.20
CA ASN A 77 0.66 -1.90 23.04
C ASN A 77 0.37 -0.41 22.82
N GLN A 78 -0.48 -0.09 21.83
CA GLN A 78 -0.89 1.27 21.49
C GLN A 78 -2.36 1.51 21.84
N ASP A 79 -2.66 2.56 22.59
CA ASP A 79 -4.03 2.84 23.08
C ASP A 79 -5.07 3.00 21.96
N TRP A 80 -4.66 3.55 20.80
CA TRP A 80 -5.55 3.77 19.66
C TRP A 80 -5.86 2.50 18.85
N TRP A 81 -5.07 1.44 19.05
CA TRP A 81 -5.34 0.11 18.49
C TRP A 81 -4.68 -0.98 19.35
N PRO A 82 -5.33 -1.39 20.45
CA PRO A 82 -4.71 -2.32 21.38
C PRO A 82 -4.39 -3.69 20.76
N ALA A 83 -3.29 -4.29 21.17
CA ALA A 83 -2.86 -5.61 20.73
C ALA A 83 -3.73 -6.70 21.37
N ASP A 84 -4.32 -7.55 20.54
CA ASP A 84 -4.99 -8.76 21.01
C ASP A 84 -3.98 -9.64 21.75
N TYR A 85 -4.34 -10.08 22.95
CA TYR A 85 -3.46 -10.87 23.83
C TYR A 85 -2.13 -10.19 24.19
N GLY A 86 -2.02 -8.86 24.02
CA GLY A 86 -0.78 -8.12 24.23
C GLY A 86 0.28 -8.36 23.15
N HIS A 87 -0.09 -8.89 21.98
CA HIS A 87 0.87 -9.18 20.92
C HIS A 87 0.31 -8.94 19.50
N TYR A 88 0.93 -8.07 18.70
CA TYR A 88 0.50 -7.76 17.32
C TYR A 88 0.90 -8.81 16.27
N GLY A 89 1.71 -9.81 16.63
CA GLY A 89 2.19 -10.85 15.71
C GLY A 89 1.09 -11.44 14.79
N PRO A 90 -0.05 -11.93 15.30
CA PRO A 90 -1.13 -12.45 14.43
C PRO A 90 -1.64 -11.43 13.41
N LEU A 91 -1.71 -10.15 13.79
CA LEU A 91 -2.10 -9.07 12.88
C LEU A 91 -1.06 -8.81 11.79
N PHE A 92 0.23 -8.83 12.13
CA PHE A 92 1.30 -8.66 11.14
C PHE A 92 1.45 -9.86 10.21
N ILE A 93 1.27 -11.09 10.70
CA ILE A 93 1.22 -12.30 9.86
C ILE A 93 0.08 -12.17 8.85
N ARG A 94 -1.13 -11.79 9.29
CA ARG A 94 -2.25 -11.54 8.38
C ARG A 94 -1.92 -10.44 7.37
N MET A 95 -1.30 -9.34 7.78
CA MET A 95 -0.92 -8.26 6.87
C MET A 95 0.06 -8.74 5.78
N ALA A 96 1.10 -9.48 6.15
CA ALA A 96 2.08 -10.03 5.23
C ALA A 96 1.44 -11.04 4.27
N TRP A 97 0.60 -11.94 4.80
CA TRP A 97 -0.18 -12.90 4.01
C TRP A 97 -1.07 -12.19 2.99
N HIS A 98 -1.84 -11.18 3.39
CA HIS A 98 -2.72 -10.43 2.47
C HIS A 98 -1.93 -9.59 1.45
N ALA A 99 -0.69 -9.16 1.79
CA ALA A 99 0.16 -8.45 0.85
C ALA A 99 0.62 -9.41 -0.27
N ALA A 100 1.16 -10.57 0.10
CA ALA A 100 1.64 -11.58 -0.84
C ALA A 100 0.50 -12.32 -1.58
N GLY A 101 -0.63 -12.54 -0.92
CA GLY A 101 -1.74 -13.38 -1.38
C GLY A 101 -2.54 -12.84 -2.57
N THR A 102 -2.26 -11.62 -3.04
CA THR A 102 -2.87 -11.07 -4.26
C THR A 102 -2.26 -11.64 -5.55
N TYR A 103 -1.16 -12.38 -5.45
CA TYR A 103 -0.43 -12.96 -6.57
C TYR A 103 -1.27 -13.97 -7.38
N ARG A 104 -1.12 -13.94 -8.70
CA ARG A 104 -1.74 -14.89 -9.63
C ARG A 104 -0.71 -15.43 -10.62
N VAL A 105 -0.66 -16.76 -10.77
CA VAL A 105 0.32 -17.44 -11.63
C VAL A 105 0.12 -17.20 -13.13
N PHE A 106 -1.10 -16.87 -13.56
CA PHE A 106 -1.43 -16.77 -14.99
C PHE A 106 -0.78 -15.57 -15.69
N ASP A 107 -0.72 -14.42 -15.03
CA ASP A 107 -0.16 -13.18 -15.59
C ASP A 107 0.95 -12.57 -14.71
N GLY A 108 1.33 -13.24 -13.63
CA GLY A 108 2.38 -12.82 -12.70
C GLY A 108 2.07 -11.54 -11.92
N ARG A 109 0.85 -11.02 -11.97
CA ARG A 109 0.46 -9.77 -11.29
C ARG A 109 0.05 -10.02 -9.84
N GLY A 110 0.06 -8.95 -9.06
CA GLY A 110 -0.18 -9.00 -7.62
C GLY A 110 1.09 -9.39 -6.87
N GLY A 111 0.94 -9.75 -5.59
CA GLY A 111 2.04 -10.05 -4.69
C GLY A 111 2.48 -8.86 -3.84
N GLY A 112 3.45 -9.12 -2.96
CA GLY A 112 3.94 -8.16 -1.96
C GLY A 112 5.05 -7.23 -2.43
N ASN A 113 5.67 -7.50 -3.59
CA ASN A 113 6.91 -6.88 -4.05
C ASN A 113 6.82 -5.37 -4.36
N THR A 114 5.64 -4.84 -4.65
CA THR A 114 5.45 -3.40 -4.95
C THR A 114 4.91 -2.60 -3.75
N GLY A 115 4.53 -3.27 -2.66
CA GLY A 115 3.87 -2.65 -1.52
C GLY A 115 2.49 -2.06 -1.85
N ASN A 116 1.83 -2.54 -2.91
CA ASN A 116 0.53 -2.04 -3.37
C ASN A 116 -0.59 -2.10 -2.32
N GLN A 117 -0.43 -2.90 -1.25
CA GLN A 117 -1.39 -2.93 -0.14
C GLN A 117 -1.60 -1.56 0.54
N ARG A 118 -0.66 -0.61 0.37
CA ARG A 118 -0.81 0.78 0.88
C ARG A 118 -1.61 1.70 -0.04
N PHE A 119 -1.89 1.28 -1.27
CA PHE A 119 -2.57 2.08 -2.29
C PHE A 119 -3.95 1.52 -2.65
N ALA A 120 -4.77 2.36 -3.28
CA ALA A 120 -6.03 1.90 -3.86
C ALA A 120 -5.77 0.94 -5.04
N PRO A 121 -6.65 -0.04 -5.28
CA PRO A 121 -7.85 -0.37 -4.49
C PRO A 121 -7.55 -1.25 -3.27
N VAL A 122 -6.36 -1.86 -3.20
CA VAL A 122 -6.02 -2.93 -2.26
C VAL A 122 -6.11 -2.45 -0.81
N ASN A 123 -5.74 -1.21 -0.52
CA ASN A 123 -5.85 -0.63 0.82
C ASN A 123 -7.28 -0.53 1.37
N SER A 124 -8.30 -0.66 0.52
CA SER A 124 -9.72 -0.52 0.86
C SER A 124 -10.55 -1.75 0.45
N TRP A 125 -9.90 -2.85 0.07
CA TRP A 125 -10.63 -4.11 -0.14
C TRP A 125 -11.28 -4.59 1.18
N PRO A 126 -12.51 -5.14 1.14
CA PRO A 126 -13.18 -5.65 2.33
C PRO A 126 -12.34 -6.69 3.10
N ASP A 127 -11.54 -7.49 2.40
CA ASP A 127 -10.70 -8.50 3.02
C ASP A 127 -9.48 -7.91 3.75
N ASN A 128 -9.13 -6.65 3.46
CA ASN A 128 -8.01 -5.92 4.07
C ASN A 128 -8.42 -4.99 5.21
N VAL A 129 -9.63 -5.18 5.77
CA VAL A 129 -10.14 -4.39 6.90
C VAL A 129 -9.16 -4.44 8.09
N ASN A 130 -8.93 -3.26 8.68
CA ASN A 130 -7.99 -2.97 9.77
C ASN A 130 -6.50 -3.16 9.44
N LEU A 131 -6.12 -3.58 8.23
CA LEU A 131 -4.71 -3.64 7.83
C LEU A 131 -4.11 -2.24 7.61
N ASP A 132 -4.94 -1.20 7.47
CA ASP A 132 -4.52 0.19 7.58
C ASP A 132 -3.90 0.50 8.95
N LYS A 133 -4.42 -0.09 10.01
CA LYS A 133 -3.89 0.03 11.38
C LYS A 133 -2.59 -0.76 11.54
N ALA A 134 -2.52 -1.97 11.00
CA ALA A 134 -1.29 -2.77 10.96
C ALA A 134 -0.14 -1.99 10.29
N ARG A 135 -0.39 -1.40 9.11
CA ARG A 135 0.59 -0.55 8.43
C ARG A 135 0.93 0.71 9.23
N ARG A 136 -0.04 1.28 9.96
CA ARG A 136 0.19 2.45 10.82
C ARG A 136 1.08 2.12 12.02
N LEU A 137 0.93 0.93 12.63
CA LEU A 137 1.81 0.46 13.71
C LEU A 137 3.28 0.36 13.27
N LEU A 138 3.53 -0.01 12.00
CA LEU A 138 4.89 -0.10 11.44
C LEU A 138 5.51 1.26 11.09
N TRP A 139 4.75 2.35 11.10
CA TRP A 139 5.24 3.67 10.71
C TRP A 139 6.45 4.17 11.53
N PRO A 140 6.49 4.05 12.87
CA PRO A 140 7.64 4.46 13.66
C PRO A 140 8.94 3.74 13.23
N VAL A 141 8.85 2.44 12.92
CA VAL A 141 9.97 1.65 12.39
C VAL A 141 10.37 2.17 11.01
N LYS A 142 9.42 2.34 10.08
CA LYS A 142 9.70 2.92 8.75
C LYS A 142 10.34 4.32 8.85
N LYS A 143 9.90 5.12 9.82
CA LYS A 143 10.43 6.47 10.08
C LYS A 143 11.86 6.42 10.59
N LYS A 144 12.19 5.48 11.48
CA LYS A 144 13.55 5.30 12.03
C LYS A 144 14.55 4.89 10.96
N TYR A 145 14.19 3.92 10.12
CA TYR A 145 15.10 3.33 9.12
C TYR A 145 15.07 4.04 7.77
N GLY A 146 14.15 4.99 7.56
CA GLY A 146 14.10 5.81 6.35
C GLY A 146 14.11 4.96 5.08
N ASP A 147 14.84 5.41 4.07
CA ASP A 147 14.81 4.80 2.74
C ASP A 147 15.63 3.50 2.64
N ALA A 148 16.39 3.15 3.68
CA ALA A 148 17.12 1.89 3.77
C ALA A 148 16.18 0.66 3.85
N ILE A 149 14.90 0.83 4.22
CA ILE A 149 13.88 -0.23 4.14
C ILE A 149 12.65 0.27 3.38
N SER A 150 12.23 -0.49 2.36
CA SER A 150 11.02 -0.19 1.60
C SER A 150 9.75 -0.57 2.37
N TRP A 151 8.62 0.03 2.04
CA TRP A 151 7.33 -0.42 2.58
C TRP A 151 6.97 -1.84 2.13
N ALA A 152 7.40 -2.24 0.93
CA ALA A 152 7.13 -3.58 0.40
C ALA A 152 7.83 -4.63 1.27
N ASP A 153 9.11 -4.43 1.55
CA ASP A 153 9.91 -5.34 2.37
C ASP A 153 9.50 -5.28 3.84
N LEU A 154 9.27 -4.09 4.40
CA LEU A 154 8.87 -3.95 5.80
C LEU A 154 7.56 -4.68 6.12
N MET A 155 6.57 -4.63 5.23
CA MET A 155 5.30 -5.32 5.46
C MET A 155 5.43 -6.84 5.46
N ILE A 156 6.29 -7.39 4.60
CA ILE A 156 6.54 -8.83 4.55
C ILE A 156 7.44 -9.27 5.70
N LEU A 157 8.49 -8.50 5.99
CA LEU A 157 9.42 -8.76 7.08
C LEU A 157 8.70 -8.79 8.43
N ALA A 158 7.78 -7.86 8.69
CA ALA A 158 7.00 -7.82 9.93
C ALA A 158 6.14 -9.08 10.17
N GLY A 159 5.77 -9.82 9.12
CA GLY A 159 5.08 -11.11 9.27
C GLY A 159 6.01 -12.31 9.38
N ASN A 160 7.31 -12.11 9.16
CA ASN A 160 8.34 -13.16 9.20
C ASN A 160 9.23 -13.10 10.46
N VAL A 161 9.36 -11.91 11.07
CA VAL A 161 9.84 -11.74 12.45
C VAL A 161 8.77 -12.26 13.40
#